data_AF-A0A257ZU43-F1
#
_entry.id   AF-A0A257ZU43-F1
#
_cell.length_a   1.000
_cell.length_b   1.000
_cell.length_c   1.000
_cell.angle_alpha   90.00
_cell.angle_beta   90.00
_cell.angle_gamma   90.00
#
_symmetry.space_group_name_H-M   'P 1'
#
loop_
_entity.id
_entity.type
_entity.pdbx_description
1 polymer ?
#
loop_
_entity_poly.entity_id
_entity_poly.type
_entity_poly.pdbx_seq_one_letter_code
_entity_poly.pdbx_strand_id
1 'polypeptide(L)'
;MAAALPVALATLQDGDLAVRREALGVLGWLKADAALPALMMAANDREPSVRRAVMAALVFVRPGTVGVAPLITGLSDENWQVREEAAFSIGKARLPEATEPLIRTTQDEAWQVKAKAINALGRLKARTAVAVIGDLLGHEISNVRKEAAAALGEISDPAAIASLERGFDDPDPDVRKLVRWALERCRAAA
;
A
#
# COMPACT_ATOMS: atom_id res chain seq x y z
N MET A 1 -6.84 -20.42 -20.22
CA MET A 1 -6.69 -19.94 -18.83
C MET A 1 -6.57 -21.09 -17.83
N ALA A 2 -7.48 -22.08 -17.81
CA ALA A 2 -7.41 -23.21 -16.86
C ALA A 2 -6.10 -24.03 -16.89
N ALA A 3 -5.43 -24.14 -18.04
CA ALA A 3 -4.18 -24.89 -18.18
C ALA A 3 -2.95 -24.23 -17.52
N ALA A 4 -2.98 -22.90 -17.30
CA ALA A 4 -1.83 -22.17 -16.77
C ALA A 4 -1.72 -22.28 -15.24
N LEU A 5 -2.85 -22.47 -14.54
CA LEU A 5 -2.88 -22.52 -13.09
C LEU A 5 -2.09 -23.69 -12.50
N PRO A 6 -2.26 -24.95 -12.95
CA PRO A 6 -1.50 -26.08 -12.42
C PRO A 6 0.01 -25.93 -12.64
N VAL A 7 0.41 -25.40 -13.81
CA VAL A 7 1.81 -25.16 -14.14
C VAL A 7 2.40 -24.10 -13.21
N ALA A 8 1.73 -22.95 -13.09
CA ALA A 8 2.19 -21.87 -12.23
C ALA A 8 2.30 -22.32 -10.76
N LEU A 9 1.35 -23.10 -10.26
CA LEU A 9 1.40 -23.65 -8.90
C LEU A 9 2.60 -24.60 -8.71
N ALA A 10 2.85 -25.49 -9.67
CA ALA A 10 3.97 -26.43 -9.61
C ALA A 10 5.34 -25.71 -9.59
N THR A 11 5.47 -24.62 -10.35
CA THR A 11 6.72 -23.86 -10.49
C THR A 11 6.98 -22.86 -9.35
N LEU A 12 6.10 -22.76 -8.34
CA LEU A 12 6.37 -21.96 -7.14
C LEU A 12 7.47 -22.54 -6.26
N GLN A 13 7.85 -23.81 -6.44
CA GLN A 13 8.93 -24.47 -5.71
C GLN A 13 10.19 -24.65 -6.55
N ASP A 14 10.26 -24.00 -7.71
CA ASP A 14 11.42 -24.09 -8.58
C ASP A 14 12.70 -23.55 -7.91
N GLY A 15 13.85 -24.17 -8.19
CA GLY A 15 15.13 -23.73 -7.66
C GLY A 15 15.53 -22.34 -8.17
N ASP A 16 15.12 -21.99 -9.39
CA ASP A 16 15.38 -20.70 -10.01
C ASP A 16 14.42 -19.62 -9.51
N LEU A 17 14.99 -18.53 -8.98
CA LEU A 17 14.26 -17.38 -8.46
C LEU A 17 13.40 -16.71 -9.54
N ALA A 18 13.89 -16.66 -10.78
CA ALA A 18 13.17 -16.06 -11.89
C ALA A 18 11.90 -16.86 -12.19
N VAL A 19 12.01 -18.19 -12.21
CA VAL A 19 10.88 -19.09 -12.46
C VAL A 19 9.81 -18.92 -11.38
N ARG A 20 10.20 -18.89 -10.10
CA ARG A 20 9.25 -18.65 -8.99
C ARG A 20 8.53 -17.31 -9.13
N ARG A 21 9.24 -16.25 -9.54
CA ARG A 21 8.67 -14.91 -9.72
C ARG A 21 7.70 -14.84 -10.91
N GLU A 22 8.04 -15.46 -12.03
CA GLU A 22 7.14 -15.53 -13.19
C GLU A 22 5.87 -16.32 -12.85
N ALA A 23 6.00 -17.41 -12.10
CA ALA A 23 4.84 -18.15 -11.58
C ALA A 23 3.89 -17.25 -10.78
N LEU A 24 4.43 -16.43 -9.87
CA LEU A 24 3.64 -15.46 -9.10
C LEU A 24 2.99 -14.40 -9.98
N GLY A 25 3.68 -13.93 -11.02
CA GLY A 25 3.12 -13.02 -12.02
C GLY A 25 1.91 -13.63 -12.74
N VAL A 26 2.02 -14.89 -13.16
CA VAL A 26 0.91 -15.65 -13.77
C VAL A 26 -0.25 -15.80 -12.80
N LEU A 27 0.01 -16.19 -11.54
CA LEU A 27 -1.04 -16.34 -10.53
C LEU A 27 -1.77 -15.03 -10.24
N GLY A 28 -1.03 -13.92 -10.13
CA GLY A 28 -1.60 -12.59 -9.96
C GLY A 28 -2.45 -12.13 -11.14
N TRP A 29 -2.05 -12.49 -12.37
CA TRP A 29 -2.84 -12.20 -13.57
C TRP A 29 -4.12 -13.06 -13.66
N LEU A 30 -4.02 -14.34 -13.29
CA LEU A 30 -5.16 -15.26 -13.27
C LEU A 30 -6.20 -14.87 -12.21
N LYS A 31 -5.78 -14.24 -11.10
CA LYS A 31 -6.65 -13.83 -9.98
C LYS A 31 -7.52 -14.99 -9.45
N ALA A 32 -6.92 -16.18 -9.42
CA ALA A 32 -7.62 -17.39 -9.03
C ALA A 32 -7.55 -17.57 -7.51
N ASP A 33 -8.70 -17.56 -6.84
CA ASP A 33 -8.78 -17.82 -5.38
C ASP A 33 -8.18 -19.19 -5.00
N ALA A 34 -8.23 -20.17 -5.92
CA ALA A 34 -7.57 -21.47 -5.75
C ALA A 34 -6.05 -21.40 -5.58
N ALA A 35 -5.41 -20.28 -5.96
CA ALA A 35 -3.98 -20.07 -5.77
C ALA A 35 -3.64 -19.52 -4.37
N LEU A 36 -4.61 -19.06 -3.58
CA LEU A 36 -4.37 -18.41 -2.30
C LEU A 36 -3.53 -19.26 -1.34
N PRO A 37 -3.79 -20.57 -1.13
CA PRO A 37 -2.96 -21.38 -0.24
C PRO A 37 -1.48 -21.39 -0.65
N ALA A 38 -1.20 -21.47 -1.95
CA ALA A 38 0.16 -21.49 -2.46
C ALA A 38 0.84 -20.11 -2.37
N LEU A 39 0.09 -19.03 -2.63
CA LEU A 39 0.57 -17.66 -2.43
C LEU A 39 0.88 -17.39 -0.95
N MET A 40 0.03 -17.86 -0.02
CA MET A 40 0.26 -17.73 1.42
C MET A 40 1.53 -18.46 1.87
N MET A 41 1.81 -19.64 1.30
CA MET A 41 3.06 -20.35 1.57
C MET A 41 4.27 -19.58 1.02
N ALA A 42 4.19 -19.12 -0.23
CA ALA A 42 5.25 -18.35 -0.89
C ALA A 42 5.52 -16.99 -0.23
N ALA A 43 4.57 -16.43 0.54
CA ALA A 43 4.78 -15.22 1.32
C ALA A 43 5.91 -15.35 2.34
N ASN A 44 6.32 -16.58 2.69
CA ASN A 44 7.42 -16.89 3.60
C ASN A 44 8.69 -17.36 2.86
N ASP A 45 8.81 -17.14 1.55
CA ASP A 45 10.02 -17.51 0.80
C ASP A 45 11.25 -16.77 1.39
N ARG A 46 12.39 -17.48 1.43
CA ARG A 46 13.67 -16.94 1.90
C ARG A 46 14.12 -15.73 1.10
N GLU A 47 13.74 -15.65 -0.18
CA GLU A 47 14.13 -14.56 -1.07
C GLU A 47 13.13 -13.39 -1.01
N PRO A 48 13.57 -12.19 -0.61
CA PRO A 48 12.70 -11.02 -0.55
C PRO A 48 12.05 -10.68 -1.89
N SER A 49 12.74 -10.96 -3.00
CA SER A 49 12.20 -10.72 -4.35
C SER A 49 10.99 -11.59 -4.67
N VAL A 50 10.92 -12.80 -4.10
CA VAL A 50 9.77 -13.70 -4.22
C VAL A 50 8.66 -13.23 -3.29
N ARG A 51 8.95 -12.91 -2.02
CA ARG A 51 7.96 -12.36 -1.08
C ARG A 51 7.30 -11.10 -1.62
N ARG A 52 8.07 -10.18 -2.21
CA ARG A 52 7.54 -8.99 -2.89
C ARG A 52 6.61 -9.36 -4.05
N ALA A 53 7.01 -10.30 -4.89
CA ALA A 53 6.17 -10.77 -5.99
C ALA A 53 4.86 -11.40 -5.50
N VAL A 54 4.85 -12.04 -4.32
CA VAL A 54 3.61 -12.51 -3.66
C VAL A 54 2.71 -11.34 -3.28
N MET A 55 3.24 -10.29 -2.65
CA MET A 55 2.46 -9.09 -2.31
C MET A 55 1.81 -8.47 -3.56
N ALA A 56 2.55 -8.41 -4.67
CA ALA A 56 2.03 -7.95 -5.95
C ALA A 56 0.95 -8.89 -6.52
N ALA A 57 1.14 -10.21 -6.40
CA ALA A 57 0.18 -11.21 -6.85
C ALA A 57 -1.13 -11.16 -6.05
N LEU A 58 -1.08 -10.86 -4.75
CA LEU A 58 -2.25 -10.76 -3.87
C LEU A 58 -3.08 -9.48 -4.07
N VAL A 59 -2.75 -8.62 -5.03
CA VAL A 59 -3.49 -7.38 -5.30
C VAL A 59 -4.96 -7.56 -5.68
N PHE A 60 -5.37 -8.77 -6.07
CA PHE A 60 -6.76 -9.09 -6.41
C PHE A 60 -7.60 -9.56 -5.21
N VAL A 61 -6.97 -9.76 -4.05
CA VAL A 61 -7.62 -10.20 -2.81
C VAL A 61 -8.75 -9.24 -2.46
N ARG A 62 -9.85 -9.80 -1.96
CA ARG A 62 -11.02 -9.04 -1.51
C ARG A 62 -11.03 -8.93 0.02
N PRO A 63 -11.64 -7.85 0.58
CA PRO A 63 -11.92 -7.77 2.01
C PRO A 63 -12.62 -9.02 2.54
N GLY A 64 -12.31 -9.42 3.77
CA GLY A 64 -12.86 -10.57 4.47
C GLY A 64 -12.28 -11.93 4.04
N THR A 65 -11.35 -11.97 3.09
CA THR A 65 -10.75 -13.23 2.63
C THR A 65 -9.40 -13.52 3.31
N VAL A 66 -9.01 -14.79 3.34
CA VAL A 66 -7.74 -15.23 3.97
C VAL A 66 -6.49 -14.63 3.32
N GLY A 67 -6.59 -14.14 2.08
CA GLY A 67 -5.49 -13.48 1.38
C GLY A 67 -5.14 -12.09 1.93
N VAL A 68 -5.95 -11.51 2.81
CA VAL A 68 -5.68 -10.22 3.45
C VAL A 68 -4.54 -10.34 4.48
N ALA A 69 -4.49 -11.46 5.21
CA ALA A 69 -3.53 -11.64 6.30
C ALA A 69 -2.06 -11.58 5.82
N PRO A 70 -1.64 -12.26 4.72
CA PRO A 70 -0.28 -12.13 4.20
C PRO A 70 0.11 -10.71 3.82
N LEU A 71 -0.81 -9.93 3.25
CA LEU A 71 -0.55 -8.53 2.91
C LEU A 71 -0.30 -7.68 4.16
N ILE A 72 -1.11 -7.87 5.22
CA ILE A 72 -0.90 -7.19 6.50
C ILE A 72 0.43 -7.60 7.14
N THR A 73 0.78 -8.88 7.11
CA THR A 73 2.08 -9.37 7.61
C THR A 73 3.24 -8.78 6.80
N GLY A 74 3.10 -8.66 5.48
CA GLY A 74 4.11 -8.07 4.60
C GLY A 74 4.46 -6.61 4.92
N LEU A 75 3.59 -5.86 5.61
CA LEU A 75 3.89 -4.51 6.09
C LEU A 75 5.01 -4.47 7.16
N SER A 76 5.36 -5.60 7.75
CA SER A 76 6.43 -5.74 8.75
C SER A 76 7.62 -6.57 8.25
N ASP A 77 7.73 -6.79 6.94
CA ASP A 77 8.85 -7.54 6.35
C ASP A 77 10.20 -6.84 6.60
N GLU A 78 11.26 -7.63 6.81
CA GLU A 78 12.63 -7.12 6.97
C GLU A 78 13.09 -6.29 5.77
N ASN A 79 12.59 -6.60 4.56
CA ASN A 79 12.95 -5.92 3.33
C ASN A 79 11.94 -4.83 3.00
N TRP A 80 12.42 -3.58 2.93
CA TRP A 80 11.59 -2.41 2.68
C TRP A 80 10.80 -2.49 1.35
N GLN A 81 11.31 -3.17 0.32
CA GLN A 81 10.60 -3.32 -0.96
C GLN A 81 9.38 -4.24 -0.83
N VAL A 82 9.42 -5.21 0.10
CA VAL A 82 8.26 -6.06 0.40
C VAL A 82 7.22 -5.26 1.16
N ARG A 83 7.63 -4.46 2.15
CA ARG A 83 6.73 -3.56 2.89
C ARG A 83 6.05 -2.54 1.99
N GLU A 84 6.81 -1.94 1.07
CA GLU A 84 6.30 -1.00 0.08
C GLU A 84 5.22 -1.65 -0.80
N GLU A 85 5.51 -2.82 -1.37
CA GLU A 85 4.58 -3.54 -2.24
C GLU A 85 3.33 -4.00 -1.47
N ALA A 86 3.48 -4.43 -0.21
CA ALA A 86 2.36 -4.77 0.65
C ALA A 86 1.42 -3.57 0.84
N ALA A 87 1.96 -2.40 1.22
CA ALA A 87 1.17 -1.18 1.37
C ALA A 87 0.48 -0.78 0.06
N PHE A 88 1.18 -0.86 -1.07
CA PHE A 88 0.63 -0.59 -2.39
C PHE A 88 -0.53 -1.52 -2.74
N SER A 89 -0.34 -2.83 -2.59
CA SER A 89 -1.36 -3.85 -2.89
C SER A 89 -2.58 -3.71 -2.00
N ILE A 90 -2.40 -3.44 -0.70
CA ILE A 90 -3.51 -3.17 0.24
C ILE A 90 -4.35 -1.98 -0.21
N GLY A 91 -3.70 -0.86 -0.55
CA GLY A 91 -4.40 0.34 -1.01
C GLY A 91 -5.11 0.12 -2.34
N LYS A 92 -4.53 -0.66 -3.25
CA LYS A 92 -5.12 -0.98 -4.57
C LYS A 92 -6.30 -1.96 -4.45
N ALA A 93 -6.19 -2.94 -3.57
CA ALA A 93 -7.24 -3.90 -3.24
C ALA A 93 -8.35 -3.32 -2.33
N ARG A 94 -8.11 -2.12 -1.77
CA ARG A 94 -9.01 -1.40 -0.85
C ARG A 94 -9.40 -2.27 0.35
N LEU A 95 -8.41 -2.76 1.09
CA LEU A 95 -8.60 -3.62 2.27
C LEU A 95 -8.71 -2.79 3.57
N PRO A 96 -9.91 -2.48 4.08
CA PRO A 96 -10.08 -1.66 5.28
C PRO A 96 -9.50 -2.30 6.55
N GLU A 97 -9.38 -3.62 6.60
CA GLU A 97 -8.80 -4.37 7.73
C GLU A 97 -7.35 -3.99 8.00
N ALA A 98 -6.66 -3.45 7.00
CA ALA A 98 -5.28 -3.01 7.09
C ALA A 98 -5.12 -1.55 7.55
N THR A 99 -6.21 -0.83 7.88
CA THR A 99 -6.14 0.60 8.26
C THR A 99 -5.18 0.85 9.43
N GLU A 100 -5.34 0.14 10.54
CA GLU A 100 -4.47 0.28 11.72
C GLU A 100 -3.01 -0.15 11.45
N PRO A 101 -2.76 -1.30 10.78
CA PRO A 101 -1.42 -1.64 10.29
C PRO A 101 -0.78 -0.54 9.44
N LEU A 102 -1.51 0.01 8.46
CA LEU A 102 -1.01 1.08 7.58
C LEU A 102 -0.71 2.37 8.34
N ILE A 103 -1.52 2.73 9.35
CA ILE A 103 -1.24 3.88 10.23
C ILE A 103 0.14 3.71 10.88
N ARG A 104 0.46 2.52 11.41
CA ARG A 104 1.78 2.24 11.96
C ARG A 104 2.88 2.31 10.89
N THR A 105 2.61 1.80 9.68
CA THR A 105 3.55 1.85 8.55
C THR A 105 3.88 3.28 8.08
N THR A 106 3.08 4.30 8.42
CA THR A 106 3.48 5.71 8.17
C THR A 106 4.74 6.13 8.93
N GLN A 107 5.12 5.37 9.97
CA GLN A 107 6.33 5.58 10.77
C GLN A 107 7.54 4.78 10.28
N ASP A 108 7.44 4.07 9.14
CA ASP A 108 8.53 3.25 8.57
C ASP A 108 9.82 4.04 8.33
N GLU A 109 10.99 3.43 8.48
CA GLU A 109 12.29 4.07 8.20
C GLU A 109 12.46 4.46 6.73
N ALA A 110 11.91 3.66 5.80
CA ALA A 110 12.02 3.89 4.38
C ALA A 110 10.90 4.82 3.92
N TRP A 111 11.28 5.99 3.39
CA TRP A 111 10.31 6.99 2.97
C TRP A 111 9.38 6.50 1.85
N GLN A 112 9.84 5.56 1.01
CA GLN A 112 9.02 4.89 -0.01
C GLN A 112 7.87 4.11 0.63
N VAL A 113 8.15 3.41 1.73
CA VAL A 113 7.16 2.65 2.49
C VAL A 113 6.18 3.61 3.17
N LYS A 114 6.67 4.68 3.82
CA LYS A 114 5.82 5.74 4.38
C LYS A 114 4.86 6.30 3.32
N ALA A 115 5.40 6.69 2.17
CA ALA A 115 4.65 7.25 1.05
C ALA A 115 3.54 6.30 0.56
N LYS A 116 3.84 5.01 0.39
CA LYS A 116 2.82 4.03 0.00
C LYS A 116 1.77 3.78 1.08
N ALA A 117 2.14 3.77 2.34
CA ALA A 117 1.19 3.63 3.44
C ALA A 117 0.20 4.81 3.49
N ILE A 118 0.72 6.04 3.37
CA ILE A 118 -0.10 7.26 3.29
C ILE A 118 -1.04 7.20 2.09
N ASN A 119 -0.54 6.83 0.91
CA ASN A 119 -1.34 6.68 -0.30
C ASN A 119 -2.49 5.67 -0.11
N ALA A 120 -2.17 4.51 0.50
CA ALA A 120 -3.15 3.48 0.79
C ALA A 120 -4.24 3.97 1.75
N LEU A 121 -3.87 4.67 2.83
CA LEU A 121 -4.82 5.28 3.77
C LEU A 121 -5.74 6.31 3.10
N GLY A 122 -5.20 7.11 2.17
CA GLY A 122 -5.97 8.01 1.32
C GLY A 122 -7.03 7.28 0.50
N ARG A 123 -6.64 6.18 -0.18
CA ARG A 123 -7.55 5.35 -0.98
C ARG A 123 -8.62 4.66 -0.14
N LEU A 124 -8.28 4.27 1.09
CA LEU A 124 -9.20 3.68 2.05
C LEU A 124 -10.13 4.71 2.70
N LYS A 125 -9.90 6.02 2.48
CA LYS A 125 -10.64 7.11 3.13
C LYS A 125 -10.57 7.01 4.66
N ALA A 126 -9.41 6.62 5.18
CA ALA A 126 -9.19 6.33 6.60
C ALA A 126 -9.18 7.62 7.45
N ARG A 127 -10.35 8.04 7.94
CA ARG A 127 -10.49 9.23 8.80
C ARG A 127 -9.66 9.16 10.09
N THR A 128 -9.47 7.96 10.64
CA THR A 128 -8.63 7.73 11.83
C THR A 128 -7.15 8.07 11.58
N ALA A 129 -6.71 8.12 10.32
CA ALA A 129 -5.35 8.48 9.94
C ALA A 129 -5.12 9.98 9.72
N VAL A 130 -6.16 10.82 9.80
CA VAL A 130 -6.05 12.25 9.46
C VAL A 130 -5.00 12.97 10.29
N ALA A 131 -4.94 12.72 11.60
CA ALA A 131 -3.98 13.36 12.49
C ALA A 131 -2.53 12.99 12.11
N VAL A 132 -2.23 11.69 12.01
CA VAL A 132 -0.87 11.22 11.69
C VAL A 132 -0.42 11.63 10.29
N ILE A 133 -1.33 11.64 9.30
CA ILE A 133 -1.01 12.12 7.95
C ILE A 133 -0.80 13.64 7.96
N GLY A 134 -1.57 14.38 8.78
CA GLY A 134 -1.40 15.82 8.97
C GLY A 134 -0.01 16.21 9.45
N ASP A 135 0.58 15.45 10.37
CA ASP A 135 1.94 15.68 10.86
C ASP A 135 3.00 15.45 9.77
N LEU A 136 2.73 14.54 8.82
CA LEU A 136 3.64 14.23 7.70
C LEU A 136 3.68 15.32 6.62
N LEU A 137 2.84 16.36 6.70
CA LEU A 137 3.01 17.59 5.93
C LEU A 137 4.25 18.38 6.35
N GLY A 138 4.86 18.09 7.50
CA GLY A 138 6.13 18.67 7.93
C GLY A 138 7.37 17.82 7.60
N HIS A 139 7.21 16.69 6.89
CA HIS A 139 8.29 15.72 6.68
C HIS A 139 9.41 16.30 5.80
N GLU A 140 10.68 15.93 6.08
CA GLU A 140 11.85 16.48 5.36
C GLU A 140 11.82 16.18 3.85
N ILE A 141 11.37 14.97 3.48
CA ILE A 141 11.24 14.51 2.09
C ILE A 141 9.96 15.03 1.46
N SER A 142 10.08 15.80 0.37
CA SER A 142 8.91 16.39 -0.31
C SER A 142 7.95 15.36 -0.87
N ASN A 143 8.42 14.19 -1.34
CA ASN A 143 7.54 13.11 -1.81
C ASN A 143 6.59 12.61 -0.71
N VAL A 144 7.03 12.56 0.55
CA VAL A 144 6.17 12.19 1.69
C VAL A 144 5.12 13.27 1.93
N ARG A 145 5.51 14.55 1.87
CA ARG A 145 4.58 15.68 2.01
C ARG A 145 3.54 15.72 0.88
N LYS A 146 3.95 15.41 -0.37
CA LYS A 146 3.04 15.29 -1.52
C LYS A 146 1.99 14.22 -1.27
N GLU A 147 2.42 13.02 -0.88
CA GLU A 147 1.49 11.92 -0.56
C GLU A 147 0.59 12.26 0.63
N ALA A 148 1.10 12.95 1.66
CA ALA A 148 0.28 13.40 2.79
C ALA A 148 -0.82 14.36 2.36
N ALA A 149 -0.48 15.40 1.59
CA ALA A 149 -1.46 16.34 1.06
C ALA A 149 -2.49 15.65 0.16
N ALA A 150 -2.03 14.76 -0.74
CA ALA A 150 -2.91 13.98 -1.61
C ALA A 150 -3.86 13.08 -0.81
N ALA A 151 -3.35 12.33 0.17
CA ALA A 151 -4.15 11.43 0.98
C ALA A 151 -5.18 12.17 1.83
N LEU A 152 -4.84 13.33 2.42
CA LEU A 152 -5.80 14.15 3.17
C LEU A 152 -6.93 14.67 2.26
N GLY A 153 -6.60 15.12 1.05
CA GLY A 153 -7.61 15.52 0.07
C GLY A 153 -8.49 14.34 -0.39
N GLU A 154 -7.92 13.15 -0.54
CA GLU A 154 -8.69 11.94 -0.80
C GLU A 154 -9.64 11.63 0.37
N ILE A 155 -9.15 11.60 1.61
CA ILE A 155 -9.98 11.35 2.81
C ILE A 155 -11.08 12.41 2.95
N SER A 156 -10.77 13.67 2.61
CA SER A 156 -11.72 14.79 2.59
C SER A 156 -12.40 15.04 3.93
N ASP A 157 -11.64 14.90 5.03
CA ASP A 157 -12.14 15.17 6.39
C ASP A 157 -11.84 16.62 6.81
N PRO A 158 -12.83 17.39 7.28
CA PRO A 158 -12.61 18.76 7.78
C PRO A 158 -11.54 18.89 8.87
N ALA A 159 -11.28 17.84 9.66
CA ALA A 159 -10.23 17.83 10.66
C ALA A 159 -8.82 18.03 10.08
N ALA A 160 -8.63 17.79 8.77
CA ALA A 160 -7.36 18.01 8.09
C ALA A 160 -7.04 19.49 7.80
N ILE A 161 -8.03 20.38 7.85
CA ILE A 161 -7.89 21.78 7.40
C ILE A 161 -6.75 22.50 8.11
N ALA A 162 -6.70 22.41 9.44
CA ALA A 162 -5.67 23.09 10.24
C ALA A 162 -4.24 22.61 9.91
N SER A 163 -4.06 21.32 9.59
CA SER A 163 -2.76 20.79 9.19
C SER A 163 -2.41 21.20 7.76
N LEU A 164 -3.38 21.16 6.84
CA LEU A 164 -3.20 21.57 5.45
C LEU A 164 -2.86 23.07 5.31
N GLU A 165 -3.44 23.94 6.14
CA GLU A 165 -3.12 25.38 6.13
C GLU A 165 -1.65 25.66 6.43
N ARG A 166 -0.97 24.81 7.22
CA ARG A 166 0.48 24.93 7.46
C ARG A 166 1.32 24.61 6.22
N GLY A 167 0.79 23.81 5.29
CA GLY A 167 1.47 23.42 4.05
C GLY A 167 1.29 24.40 2.90
N PHE A 168 0.63 25.54 3.11
CA PHE A 168 0.32 26.50 2.04
C PHE A 168 1.58 27.09 1.40
N ASP A 169 2.59 27.36 2.22
CA ASP A 169 3.88 27.96 1.82
C ASP A 169 5.00 26.91 1.68
N ASP A 170 4.66 25.64 1.44
CA ASP A 170 5.65 24.58 1.24
C ASP A 170 6.66 24.96 0.14
N PRO A 171 7.97 24.72 0.31
CA PRO A 171 8.96 25.04 -0.73
C PRO A 171 8.71 24.31 -2.05
N ASP A 172 8.13 23.11 -2.02
CA ASP A 172 7.84 22.32 -3.22
C ASP A 172 6.51 22.75 -3.87
N PRO A 173 6.52 23.20 -5.14
CA PRO A 173 5.31 23.68 -5.83
C PRO A 173 4.22 22.62 -6.00
N ASP A 174 4.58 21.33 -6.10
CA ASP A 174 3.60 20.26 -6.20
C ASP A 174 2.88 20.06 -4.87
N VAL A 175 3.60 20.18 -3.76
CA VAL A 175 2.99 20.12 -2.42
C VAL A 175 1.99 21.26 -2.27
N ARG A 176 2.37 22.51 -2.60
CA ARG A 176 1.43 23.65 -2.54
C ARG A 176 0.19 23.45 -3.41
N LYS A 177 0.34 22.82 -4.58
CA LYS A 177 -0.79 22.50 -5.47
C LYS A 177 -1.72 21.47 -4.82
N LEU A 178 -1.16 20.39 -4.27
CA LEU A 178 -1.93 19.33 -3.61
C LEU A 178 -2.60 19.81 -2.34
N VAL A 179 -1.94 20.65 -1.54
CA VAL A 179 -2.50 21.26 -0.33
C VAL A 179 -3.74 22.11 -0.67
N ARG A 180 -3.66 22.95 -1.71
CA ARG A 180 -4.82 23.76 -2.14
C ARG A 180 -5.98 22.88 -2.59
N TRP A 181 -5.71 21.86 -3.41
CA TRP A 181 -6.73 20.89 -3.84
C TRP A 181 -7.35 20.15 -2.65
N ALA A 182 -6.55 19.73 -1.67
CA ALA A 182 -7.01 19.05 -0.48
C ALA A 182 -7.88 19.97 0.41
N LEU A 183 -7.49 21.23 0.59
CA LEU A 183 -8.26 22.23 1.33
C LEU A 183 -9.64 22.45 0.71
N GLU A 184 -9.73 22.59 -0.62
CA GLU A 184 -11.00 22.73 -1.33
C GLU A 184 -11.93 21.55 -1.03
N ARG A 185 -11.39 20.32 -1.06
CA ARG A 185 -12.16 19.10 -0.79
C ARG A 185 -12.62 19.01 0.67
N CYS A 186 -11.72 19.25 1.63
CA CYS A 186 -12.07 19.21 3.05
C CYS A 186 -13.09 20.29 3.43
N ARG A 187 -12.99 21.50 2.87
CA ARG A 187 -13.96 22.58 3.09
C ARG A 187 -15.33 22.27 2.48
N ALA A 188 -15.37 21.62 1.32
CA ALA A 188 -16.62 21.18 0.69
C ALA A 188 -17.32 20.04 1.44
N ALA A 189 -16.63 19.35 2.35
CA ALA A 189 -17.15 18.25 3.16
C ALA A 189 -17.51 18.65 4.61
N ALA A 190 -17.33 19.93 4.96
CA ALA A 190 -17.69 20.51 6.26
C ALA A 190 -19.14 21.02 6.26
#